data_AF-A0A6P1I0Y2-F1
#
_entry.id   AF-A0A6P1I0Y2-F1
#
_cell.length_a   1.000
_cell.length_b   1.000
_cell.length_c   1.000
_cell.angle_alpha   90.00
_cell.angle_beta   90.00
_cell.angle_gamma   90.00
#
_symmetry.space_group_name_H-M   'P 1'
#
loop_
_entity.id
_entity.type
_entity.pdbx_description
1 polymer ?
#
loop_
_entity_poly.entity_id
_entity_poly.type
_entity_poly.pdbx_seq_one_letter_code
_entity_poly.pdbx_strand_id
1 'polypeptide(L)'
;MGVLADPLRLTIVKRLLTDSEEYDHTCGWFGFDRPKSSLTHHFKALREAGVIRQRQHGLERRSRVRLEDLNERFPGLVELVLNWQPADGDVL
;
A
#
# COMPACT_ATOMS: atom_id res chain seq x y z
N MET A 1 -11.51 2.34 -13.25
CA MET A 1 -11.84 2.51 -11.82
C MET A 1 -10.54 2.57 -11.03
N GLY A 2 -10.28 3.66 -10.30
CA GLY A 2 -8.95 4.04 -9.80
C GLY A 2 -8.34 3.04 -8.80
N VAL A 3 -7.01 2.90 -8.83
CA VAL A 3 -6.29 1.97 -7.95
C VAL A 3 -6.29 2.40 -6.48
N LEU A 4 -6.44 3.70 -6.23
CA LEU A 4 -6.50 4.27 -4.88
C LEU A 4 -7.94 4.54 -4.40
N ALA A 5 -8.96 4.14 -5.16
CA ALA A 5 -10.36 4.36 -4.77
C ALA A 5 -10.90 3.30 -3.80
N ASP A 6 -10.07 2.33 -3.42
CA ASP A 6 -10.47 1.21 -2.57
C ASP A 6 -9.85 1.39 -1.18
N PRO A 7 -10.67 1.31 -0.12
CA PRO A 7 -10.25 1.63 1.25
C PRO A 7 -9.13 0.70 1.74
N LEU A 8 -9.13 -0.56 1.29
CA LEU A 8 -8.07 -1.51 1.63
C LEU A 8 -6.74 -1.12 0.98
N ARG A 9 -6.75 -0.77 -0.31
CA ARG A 9 -5.55 -0.26 -1.00
C ARG A 9 -5.03 1.05 -0.40
N LEU A 10 -5.92 1.97 -0.01
CA LEU A 10 -5.54 3.19 0.71
C LEU A 10 -4.89 2.86 2.05
N THR A 11 -5.46 1.91 2.81
CA THR A 11 -4.92 1.46 4.09
C THR A 11 -3.52 0.83 3.92
N ILE A 12 -3.32 -0.01 2.89
CA ILE A 12 -2.01 -0.58 2.56
C ILE A 12 -1.00 0.52 2.28
N VAL A 13 -1.35 1.48 1.41
CA VAL A 13 -0.46 2.57 1.02
C VAL A 13 -0.15 3.47 2.20
N LYS A 14 -1.16 3.83 3.01
CA LYS A 14 -0.99 4.64 4.23
C LYS A 14 -0.07 3.94 5.23
N ARG A 15 -0.31 2.66 5.54
CA ARG A 15 0.60 1.88 6.40
C ARG A 15 2.01 1.84 5.85
N LEU A 16 2.17 1.59 4.55
CA LEU A 16 3.48 1.63 3.93
C LEU A 16 4.11 3.03 4.02
N LEU A 17 3.36 4.11 3.89
CA LEU A 17 3.90 5.48 3.99
C LEU A 17 4.34 5.82 5.41
N THR A 18 3.56 5.45 6.42
CA THR A 18 3.85 5.75 7.83
C THR A 18 4.90 4.80 8.42
N ASP A 19 4.93 3.54 7.98
CA ASP A 19 5.77 2.49 8.58
C ASP A 19 7.01 2.14 7.72
N SER A 20 7.20 2.76 6.53
CA SER A 20 8.39 2.52 5.68
C SER A 20 9.63 3.33 6.09
N GLU A 21 9.66 3.99 7.24
CA GLU A 21 10.87 4.67 7.72
C GLU A 21 12.01 3.65 7.95
N GLU A 22 11.67 2.43 8.37
CA GLU A 22 12.61 1.31 8.50
C GLU A 22 12.07 0.05 7.82
N TYR A 23 12.65 -0.28 6.65
CA TYR A 23 12.70 -1.65 6.10
C TYR A 23 11.38 -2.42 5.93
N ASP A 24 10.73 -2.19 4.77
CA ASP A 24 10.52 -3.26 3.77
C ASP A 24 9.65 -4.44 4.29
N HIS A 25 8.37 -4.13 4.55
CA HIS A 25 7.39 -5.05 5.15
C HIS A 25 6.96 -6.20 4.24
N THR A 26 6.78 -7.38 4.83
CA THR A 26 6.29 -8.56 4.11
C THR A 26 4.79 -8.48 3.84
N CYS A 27 4.31 -9.16 2.79
CA CYS A 27 2.86 -9.22 2.52
C CYS A 27 2.02 -9.76 3.69
N GLY A 28 2.61 -10.52 4.62
CA GLY A 28 1.94 -11.03 5.82
C GLY A 28 1.94 -10.07 7.01
N TRP A 29 2.81 -9.05 7.00
CA TRP A 29 2.95 -8.08 8.09
C TRP A 29 1.68 -7.26 8.33
N PHE A 30 0.89 -7.04 7.28
CA PHE A 30 -0.30 -6.19 7.39
C PHE A 30 -1.42 -6.79 8.25
N GLY A 31 -1.38 -8.08 8.59
CA GLY A 31 -2.34 -8.69 9.53
C GLY A 31 -3.82 -8.49 9.17
N PHE A 32 -4.16 -8.34 7.89
CA PHE A 32 -5.56 -8.22 7.46
C PHE A 32 -6.27 -9.57 7.65
N ASP A 33 -7.52 -9.55 8.12
CA ASP A 33 -8.38 -10.74 8.22
C ASP A 33 -8.97 -11.10 6.83
N ARG A 34 -8.10 -11.12 5.82
CA ARG A 34 -8.46 -11.36 4.41
C ARG A 34 -7.62 -12.48 3.85
N PRO A 35 -8.18 -13.30 2.95
CA PRO A 35 -7.43 -14.36 2.29
C PRO A 35 -6.25 -13.76 1.50
N LYS A 36 -5.11 -14.46 1.57
CA LYS A 36 -3.84 -14.10 0.91
C LYS A 36 -3.97 -13.84 -0.60
N SER A 37 -4.96 -14.46 -1.24
CA SER A 37 -5.29 -14.27 -2.66
C SER A 37 -5.78 -12.85 -2.96
N SER A 38 -6.67 -12.30 -2.13
CA SER A 38 -7.18 -10.94 -2.27
C SER A 38 -6.06 -9.92 -2.08
N LEU A 39 -5.24 -10.08 -1.02
CA LEU A 39 -4.10 -9.19 -0.78
C LEU A 39 -3.13 -9.17 -1.96
N THR A 40 -2.77 -10.34 -2.49
CA THR A 40 -1.88 -10.44 -3.65
C THR A 40 -2.41 -9.67 -4.87
N HIS A 41 -3.73 -9.72 -5.10
CA HIS A 41 -4.38 -8.93 -6.14
C HIS A 41 -4.27 -7.41 -5.90
N HIS A 42 -4.52 -6.94 -4.67
CA HIS A 42 -4.37 -5.52 -4.31
C HIS A 42 -2.91 -5.03 -4.47
N PHE A 43 -1.93 -5.81 -4.01
CA PHE A 43 -0.51 -5.51 -4.19
C PHE A 43 -0.12 -5.48 -5.68
N LYS A 44 -0.63 -6.42 -6.48
CA LYS A 44 -0.39 -6.44 -7.93
C LYS A 44 -0.95 -5.17 -8.58
N ALA A 45 -2.18 -4.78 -8.27
CA ALA A 45 -2.80 -3.56 -8.80
C ALA A 45 -2.02 -2.30 -8.41
N LEU A 46 -1.59 -2.18 -7.15
CA LEU A 46 -0.75 -1.07 -6.68
C LEU A 46 0.60 -1.01 -7.39
N ARG A 47 1.21 -2.18 -7.65
CA ARG A 47 2.48 -2.28 -8.40
C ARG A 47 2.29 -1.86 -9.86
N GLU A 48 1.23 -2.32 -10.51
CA GLU A 48 0.92 -2.00 -11.91
C GLU A 48 0.57 -0.53 -12.09
N ALA A 49 -0.04 0.10 -11.09
CA ALA A 49 -0.26 1.55 -11.06
C ALA A 49 1.02 2.37 -10.77
N GLY A 50 2.12 1.71 -10.39
CA GLY A 50 3.37 2.38 -10.03
C GLY A 50 3.38 2.98 -8.62
N VAL A 51 2.34 2.75 -7.81
CA VAL A 51 2.24 3.28 -6.44
C VAL A 51 3.26 2.63 -5.53
N ILE A 52 3.48 1.32 -5.68
CA ILE A 52 4.45 0.56 -4.88
C ILE A 52 5.48 -0.15 -5.75
N ARG A 53 6.62 -0.46 -5.15
CA ARG A 53 7.62 -1.37 -5.67
C ARG A 53 7.75 -2.56 -4.74
N GLN A 54 7.79 -3.76 -5.29
CA GLN A 54 8.10 -4.97 -4.55
C GLN A 54 9.47 -5.50 -4.96
N ARG A 55 10.27 -5.94 -3.98
CA ARG A 55 11.56 -6.60 -4.19
C ARG A 55 11.55 -7.93 -3.42
N GLN A 56 12.12 -8.96 -4.04
CA GLN A 56 12.41 -10.22 -3.35
C GLN A 56 13.67 -9.99 -2.52
N HIS A 57 13.58 -10.21 -1.21
CA HIS A 57 14.72 -10.17 -0.30
C HIS A 57 14.83 -11.54 0.37
N GLY A 58 15.69 -12.41 -0.16
CA GLY A 58 15.77 -13.81 0.26
C GLY A 58 14.44 -14.55 0.07
N LEU A 59 13.90 -15.10 1.15
CA LEU A 59 12.62 -15.83 1.18
C LEU A 59 11.41 -14.90 1.30
N GLU A 60 11.64 -13.61 1.56
CA GLU A 60 10.59 -12.64 1.84
C GLU A 60 10.34 -11.74 0.62
N ARG A 61 9.08 -11.33 0.45
CA ARG A 61 8.69 -10.34 -0.54
C ARG A 61 8.38 -9.05 0.19
N ARG A 62 9.15 -8.02 -0.11
CA ARG A 62 9.10 -6.75 0.60
C ARG A 62 8.59 -5.65 -0.31
N SER A 63 7.77 -4.76 0.25
CA SER A 63 7.03 -3.74 -0.52
C SER A 63 7.30 -2.34 0.03
N ARG A 64 7.54 -1.38 -0.86
CA ARG A 64 7.74 0.03 -0.51
C ARG A 64 6.93 0.94 -1.43
N VAL A 65 6.35 2.02 -0.89
CA VAL A 65 5.68 3.05 -1.71
C VAL A 65 6.74 3.88 -2.45
N ARG A 66 6.49 4.18 -3.72
CA ARG A 66 7.32 5.09 -4.50
C ARG A 66 6.90 6.53 -4.20
N LEU A 67 7.18 6.98 -2.99
CA LEU A 67 6.71 8.27 -2.50
C LEU A 67 7.10 9.42 -3.43
N GLU A 68 8.36 9.45 -3.85
CA GLU A 68 8.90 10.41 -4.82
C GLU A 68 8.13 10.42 -6.15
N ASP A 69 8.04 9.28 -6.84
CA ASP A 69 7.34 9.14 -8.14
C ASP A 69 5.85 9.50 -8.02
N LEU A 70 5.21 9.08 -6.92
CA LEU A 70 3.81 9.33 -6.67
C LEU A 70 3.55 10.82 -6.41
N ASN A 71 4.44 11.48 -5.66
CA ASN A 71 4.34 12.90 -5.39
C ASN A 71 4.69 13.75 -6.64
N GLU A 72 5.61 13.31 -7.49
CA GLU A 72 5.94 13.97 -8.75
C GLU A 72 4.79 13.86 -9.77
N ARG A 73 4.17 12.69 -9.89
CA ARG A 73 3.06 12.46 -10.85
C ARG A 73 1.72 12.96 -10.33
N PHE A 74 1.52 12.93 -9.02
CA PHE A 74 0.28 13.31 -8.35
C PHE A 74 0.59 14.13 -7.07
N PRO A 75 1.01 15.40 -7.22
CA PRO A 75 1.31 16.26 -6.08
C PRO A 75 0.08 16.40 -5.17
N GLY A 76 0.28 16.20 -3.86
CA GLY A 76 -0.76 16.27 -2.84
C GLY A 76 -1.59 14.98 -2.64
N LEU A 77 -1.46 13.98 -3.52
CA LEU A 77 -2.14 12.68 -3.35
C LEU A 77 -1.65 11.94 -2.11
N VAL A 78 -0.34 11.97 -1.86
CA VAL A 78 0.27 11.34 -0.68
C VAL A 78 -0.31 11.95 0.59
N GLU A 79 -0.37 13.27 0.66
CA GLU A 79 -0.94 13.99 1.81
C GLU A 79 -2.41 13.64 2.00
N LEU A 80 -3.19 13.53 0.92
CA LEU A 80 -4.58 13.06 0.98
C LEU A 80 -4.67 11.64 1.56
N VAL A 81 -3.80 10.72 1.13
CA VAL A 81 -3.78 9.34 1.64
C VAL A 81 -3.35 9.28 3.11
N LEU A 82 -2.40 10.11 3.52
CA LEU A 82 -1.95 10.21 4.92
C LEU A 82 -3.05 10.77 5.84
N ASN A 83 -3.80 11.77 5.36
CA ASN A 83 -4.93 12.35 6.09
C ASN A 83 -6.21 11.52 5.99
N TRP A 84 -6.31 10.63 5.01
CA TRP A 84 -7.46 9.75 4.85
C TRP A 84 -7.56 8.79 6.04
N GLN A 85 -8.75 8.76 6.65
CA GLN A 85 -9.07 7.83 7.73
C GLN A 85 -10.14 6.87 7.20
N PRO A 86 -9.97 5.56 7.42
CA PRO A 86 -11.05 4.64 7.15
C PRO A 86 -12.25 5.02 8.02
N ALA A 87 -13.45 4.97 7.46
CA ALA A 87 -14.66 4.99 8.28
C ALA A 87 -14.60 3.76 9.20
N ASP A 88 -14.75 3.99 10.51
CA ASP A 88 -14.72 2.98 11.56
C ASP A 88 -15.64 1.80 11.16
N GLY A 89 -15.05 0.64 10.84
CA GLY A 89 -15.77 -0.59 10.49
C GLY A 89 -15.47 -1.25 9.13
N ASP A 90 -14.76 -0.62 8.19
CA ASP A 90 -14.58 -1.17 6.82
C ASP A 90 -13.24 -1.91 6.59
N VAL A 91 -12.30 -1.79 7.53
CA VAL A 91 -10.94 -2.35 7.44
C VAL A 91 -10.58 -3.16 8.68
N LEU A 92 -11.26 -4.29 8.84
CA LEU A 92 -10.81 -5.43 9.64
C LEU A 92 -10.84 -6.68 8.76
#